data_AF-D6XXI9-F1
#
_entry.id   AF-D6XXI9-F1
#
_cell.length_a   1.000
_cell.length_b   1.000
_cell.length_c   1.000
_cell.angle_alpha   90.00
_cell.angle_beta   90.00
_cell.angle_gamma   90.00
#
_symmetry.space_group_name_H-M   'P 1'
#
loop_
_entity.id
_entity.type
_entity.pdbx_description
1 polymer ?
#
loop_
_entity_poly.entity_id
_entity_poly.type
_entity_poly.pdbx_seq_one_letter_code
_entity_poly.pdbx_strand_id
1 'polypeptide(L)'
;MKWIVGVWMLILLAGCGGEEAVEEQDDFPHSLVHEGFSYTPFTYPADWDVTAVSSNVRLAFRNEDNPEENQFAQVPFRYTFTFGERAPENEVSEDELDAFNEENRRNEETFRQNYYHTSFEQYARLDISKNGFLRLLTEYEGVEEKEIAGREVLVLRSENQWAANWFAGRNYYDLLIYNEAMIASDEAFEGILEMLMP
;
A
#
# COMPACT_ATOMS: atom_id res chain seq x y z
N MET A 1 -37.15 -66.18 24.07
CA MET A 1 -38.16 -65.16 23.69
C MET A 1 -37.41 -63.86 23.46
N LYS A 2 -37.12 -63.54 22.20
CA LYS A 2 -37.87 -62.60 21.34
C LYS A 2 -37.94 -61.16 21.91
N TRP A 3 -37.16 -60.26 21.28
CA TRP A 3 -37.38 -58.84 20.90
C TRP A 3 -38.11 -57.91 21.90
N ILE A 4 -37.75 -56.63 22.13
CA ILE A 4 -37.66 -55.47 21.21
C ILE A 4 -36.96 -54.34 22.02
N VAL A 5 -35.80 -53.85 21.59
CA VAL A 5 -35.54 -52.49 21.05
C VAL A 5 -36.20 -51.33 21.83
N GLY A 6 -35.36 -50.47 22.40
CA GLY A 6 -35.73 -49.17 22.95
C GLY A 6 -34.51 -48.27 23.04
N VAL A 7 -34.05 -47.80 21.87
CA VAL A 7 -33.01 -46.78 21.70
C VAL A 7 -33.44 -45.49 22.38
N TRP A 8 -32.62 -44.93 23.26
CA TRP A 8 -32.50 -43.49 23.44
C TRP A 8 -31.01 -43.15 23.60
N MET A 9 -30.41 -42.91 22.44
CA MET A 9 -29.09 -42.37 22.24
C MET A 9 -29.17 -40.87 22.54
N LEU A 10 -28.75 -40.45 23.73
CA LEU A 10 -28.56 -39.04 24.05
C LEU A 10 -27.18 -38.62 23.54
N ILE A 11 -27.15 -38.18 22.28
CA ILE A 11 -26.03 -37.48 21.68
C ILE A 11 -26.00 -36.09 22.33
N LEU A 12 -25.12 -35.89 23.30
CA LEU A 12 -24.73 -34.55 23.74
C LEU A 12 -23.82 -33.97 22.68
N LEU A 13 -24.45 -33.28 21.73
CA LEU A 13 -23.85 -32.27 20.87
C LEU A 13 -23.28 -31.16 21.76
N ALA A 14 -22.03 -31.32 22.21
CA ALA A 14 -21.17 -30.17 22.47
C ALA A 14 -20.58 -29.72 21.13
N GLY A 15 -21.45 -29.20 20.28
CA GLY A 15 -21.03 -28.34 19.18
C GLY A 15 -20.56 -27.05 19.82
N CYS A 16 -19.25 -26.93 20.03
CA CYS A 16 -18.62 -25.63 20.25
C CYS A 16 -18.64 -24.93 18.89
N GLY A 17 -19.84 -24.49 18.51
CA GLY A 17 -20.07 -23.47 17.50
C GLY A 17 -19.47 -22.19 18.07
N GLY A 18 -18.32 -21.86 17.51
CA GLY A 18 -17.54 -20.66 17.74
C GLY A 18 -16.49 -20.57 16.63
N GLU A 19 -16.91 -20.88 15.41
CA GLU A 19 -16.37 -20.20 14.23
C GLU A 19 -16.71 -18.71 14.44
N GLU A 20 -15.87 -18.00 15.17
CA GLU A 20 -15.55 -16.65 14.73
C GLU A 20 -14.62 -16.85 13.54
N ALA A 21 -15.25 -17.06 12.39
CA ALA A 21 -14.69 -16.56 11.15
C ALA A 21 -14.45 -15.08 11.39
N VAL A 22 -13.20 -14.72 11.69
CA VAL A 22 -12.71 -13.36 11.46
C VAL A 22 -12.66 -13.21 9.95
N GLU A 23 -13.83 -13.07 9.33
CA GLU A 23 -13.97 -12.51 8.00
C GLU A 23 -13.96 -10.99 8.18
N GLU A 24 -12.76 -10.42 8.12
CA GLU A 24 -12.54 -9.07 7.60
C GLU A 24 -11.13 -9.03 7.00
N GLN A 25 -10.90 -9.92 6.03
CA GLN A 25 -9.77 -9.80 5.12
C GLN A 25 -10.26 -9.07 3.86
N ASP A 26 -10.56 -7.77 3.97
CA ASP A 26 -10.64 -6.90 2.79
C ASP A 26 -10.56 -5.40 3.16
N ASP A 27 -9.51 -4.99 3.87
CA ASP A 27 -9.29 -3.57 4.20
C ASP A 27 -8.06 -3.01 3.48
N PHE A 28 -7.90 -3.40 2.21
CA PHE A 28 -6.98 -2.68 1.34
C PHE A 28 -7.51 -1.24 1.18
N PRO A 29 -6.69 -0.18 1.38
CA PRO A 29 -7.15 1.20 1.40
C PRO A 29 -7.46 1.78 0.00
N HIS A 30 -8.16 1.02 -0.85
CA HIS A 30 -8.68 1.48 -2.14
C HIS A 30 -9.59 2.70 -1.97
N SER A 31 -10.31 2.77 -0.83
CA SER A 31 -11.15 3.90 -0.44
C SER A 31 -10.36 5.20 -0.26
N LEU A 32 -9.05 5.14 0.02
CA LEU A 32 -8.17 6.30 0.17
C LEU A 32 -7.62 6.83 -1.16
N VAL A 33 -7.91 6.13 -2.26
CA VAL A 33 -7.52 6.53 -3.60
C VAL A 33 -8.71 7.19 -4.29
N HIS A 34 -8.52 8.44 -4.71
CA HIS A 34 -9.50 9.19 -5.48
C HIS A 34 -9.96 8.41 -6.72
N GLU A 35 -11.27 8.30 -6.95
CA GLU A 35 -11.90 7.49 -8.02
C GLU A 35 -11.37 7.78 -9.45
N GLY A 36 -11.06 9.04 -9.75
CA GLY A 36 -10.42 9.45 -11.02
C GLY A 36 -8.96 9.00 -11.19
N PHE A 37 -8.33 8.43 -10.17
CA PHE A 37 -6.99 7.86 -10.25
C PHE A 37 -7.08 6.39 -10.66
N SER A 38 -6.94 6.11 -11.95
CA SER A 38 -6.84 4.74 -12.47
C SER A 38 -5.47 4.14 -12.15
N TYR A 39 -5.47 2.95 -11.53
CA TYR A 39 -4.31 2.10 -11.27
C TYR A 39 -4.70 0.62 -11.35
N THR A 40 -3.70 -0.25 -11.41
CA THR A 40 -3.90 -1.69 -11.31
C THR A 40 -4.03 -2.01 -9.82
N PRO A 41 -5.15 -2.58 -9.34
CA PRO A 41 -5.25 -3.09 -7.97
C PRO A 41 -4.11 -4.08 -7.70
N PHE A 42 -3.74 -4.26 -6.45
CA PHE A 42 -2.63 -5.14 -6.09
C PHE A 42 -2.83 -5.71 -4.70
N THR A 43 -2.04 -6.73 -4.35
CA THR A 43 -1.99 -7.33 -3.01
C THR A 43 -0.59 -7.19 -2.44
N TYR A 44 -0.43 -7.39 -1.14
CA TYR A 44 0.86 -7.31 -0.46
C TYR A 44 0.98 -8.43 0.59
N PRO A 45 2.19 -8.71 1.10
CA PRO A 45 2.39 -9.74 2.12
C PRO A 45 1.45 -9.56 3.32
N ALA A 46 0.88 -10.67 3.80
CA ALA A 46 -0.16 -10.63 4.84
C ALA A 46 0.33 -10.11 6.21
N ASP A 47 1.63 -10.12 6.43
CA ASP A 47 2.32 -9.59 7.60
C ASP A 47 2.73 -8.11 7.46
N TRP A 48 2.40 -7.47 6.34
CA TRP A 48 2.62 -6.04 6.14
C TRP A 48 1.32 -5.27 6.36
N ASP A 49 1.36 -4.25 7.20
CA ASP A 49 0.27 -3.30 7.32
C ASP A 49 0.49 -2.10 6.41
N VAL A 50 -0.58 -1.51 5.87
CA VAL A 50 -0.49 -0.15 5.32
C VAL A 50 -0.45 0.83 6.48
N THR A 51 0.66 1.57 6.58
CA THR A 51 0.92 2.53 7.66
C THR A 51 0.77 3.97 7.19
N ALA A 52 0.88 4.23 5.88
CA ALA A 52 0.58 5.54 5.33
C ALA A 52 0.10 5.45 3.88
N VAL A 53 -0.83 6.34 3.53
CA VAL A 53 -1.21 6.64 2.14
C VAL A 53 -1.12 8.14 1.94
N SER A 54 -0.31 8.56 0.97
CA SER A 54 -0.18 9.97 0.59
C SER A 54 -0.35 10.16 -0.90
N SER A 55 -0.63 11.39 -1.31
CA SER A 55 -0.82 11.75 -2.71
C SER A 55 -0.14 13.08 -3.07
N ASN A 56 0.17 13.26 -4.35
CA ASN A 56 0.62 14.55 -4.87
C ASN A 56 -0.39 15.10 -5.89
N VAL A 57 -0.81 16.34 -5.67
CA VAL A 57 -1.72 17.10 -6.55
C VAL A 57 -0.96 18.23 -7.27
N ARG A 58 -1.46 18.69 -8.41
CA ARG A 58 -0.83 19.84 -9.09
C ARG A 58 -1.46 21.14 -8.63
N LEU A 59 -0.66 22.19 -8.45
CA LEU A 59 -1.19 23.55 -8.37
C LEU A 59 -1.78 23.91 -9.74
N ALA A 60 -3.09 24.12 -9.79
CA ALA A 60 -3.83 24.42 -11.02
C ALA A 60 -3.97 25.93 -11.25
N PHE A 61 -4.13 26.69 -10.17
CA PHE A 61 -4.22 28.15 -10.19
C PHE A 61 -3.56 28.74 -8.95
N ARG A 62 -2.74 29.78 -9.16
CA ARG A 62 -2.10 30.57 -8.10
C ARG A 62 -2.75 31.94 -8.02
N ASN A 63 -3.23 32.32 -6.84
CA ASN A 63 -3.68 33.67 -6.52
C ASN A 63 -2.59 34.38 -5.71
N GLU A 64 -1.86 35.29 -6.36
CA GLU A 64 -0.74 36.02 -5.74
C GLU A 64 -1.19 36.97 -4.62
N ASP A 65 -2.43 37.47 -4.69
CA ASP A 65 -2.98 38.41 -3.71
C ASP A 65 -3.62 37.68 -2.51
N ASN A 66 -4.08 36.43 -2.71
CA ASN A 66 -4.67 35.60 -1.66
C ASN A 66 -4.27 34.12 -1.82
N PRO A 67 -3.13 33.68 -1.23
CA PRO A 67 -2.67 32.30 -1.33
C PRO A 67 -3.65 31.24 -0.83
N GLU A 68 -4.58 31.60 0.07
CA GLU A 68 -5.61 30.68 0.56
C GLU A 68 -6.63 30.27 -0.53
N GLU A 69 -6.72 31.07 -1.60
CA GLU A 69 -7.55 30.82 -2.79
C GLU A 69 -6.81 30.08 -3.91
N ASN A 70 -5.58 29.61 -3.66
CA ASN A 70 -4.88 28.71 -4.56
C ASN A 70 -5.72 27.46 -4.84
N GLN A 71 -5.82 27.08 -6.11
CA GLN A 71 -6.58 25.90 -6.52
C GLN A 71 -5.64 24.78 -6.92
N PHE A 72 -5.92 23.58 -6.42
CA PHE A 72 -5.19 22.37 -6.76
C PHE A 72 -6.04 21.46 -7.64
N ALA A 73 -5.40 20.67 -8.48
CA ALA A 73 -6.06 19.63 -9.25
C ALA A 73 -6.75 18.63 -8.30
N GLN A 74 -8.01 18.29 -8.58
CA GLN A 74 -8.78 17.37 -7.75
C GLN A 74 -8.23 15.95 -7.81
N VAL A 75 -7.79 15.50 -8.98
CA VAL A 75 -7.23 14.17 -9.17
C VAL A 75 -5.71 14.24 -8.96
N PRO A 76 -5.15 13.50 -7.99
CA PRO A 76 -3.70 13.42 -7.81
C PRO A 76 -3.02 12.82 -9.04
N PHE A 77 -1.76 13.17 -9.25
CA PHE A 77 -0.94 12.55 -10.30
C PHE A 77 -0.06 11.42 -9.76
N ARG A 78 0.00 11.26 -8.44
CA ARG A 78 0.78 10.23 -7.77
C ARG A 78 0.16 9.85 -6.44
N TYR A 79 0.28 8.57 -6.11
CA TYR A 79 0.04 8.00 -4.78
C TYR A 79 1.30 7.32 -4.27
N THR A 80 1.49 7.33 -2.96
CA THR A 80 2.52 6.59 -2.26
C THR A 80 1.85 5.78 -1.16
N PHE A 81 2.12 4.48 -1.16
CA PHE A 81 1.72 3.55 -0.11
C PHE A 81 2.96 3.17 0.68
N THR A 82 2.89 3.27 2.01
CA THR A 82 3.95 2.82 2.92
C THR A 82 3.45 1.61 3.68
N PHE A 83 4.30 0.60 3.74
CA PHE A 83 4.06 -0.67 4.42
C PHE A 83 5.00 -0.82 5.59
N GLY A 84 4.53 -1.40 6.69
CA GLY A 84 5.33 -1.58 7.91
C GLY A 84 4.59 -2.38 8.98
N GLU A 85 5.12 -2.35 10.20
CA GLU A 85 4.46 -2.85 11.40
C GLU A 85 3.75 -1.71 12.12
N ARG A 86 2.41 -1.77 12.19
CA ARG A 86 1.63 -0.76 12.93
C ARG A 86 1.96 -0.82 14.42
N ALA A 87 2.21 0.35 15.00
CA ALA A 87 2.21 0.49 16.44
C ALA A 87 0.80 0.19 17.02
N PRO A 88 0.70 -0.31 18.26
CA PRO A 88 -0.60 -0.56 18.90
C PRO A 88 -1.50 0.68 18.99
N GLU A 89 -0.88 1.86 19.07
CA GLU A 89 -1.57 3.14 19.16
C GLU A 89 -1.07 4.06 18.04
N ASN A 90 -1.98 4.88 17.51
CA ASN A 90 -1.60 5.93 16.58
C ASN A 90 -1.27 7.21 17.37
N GLU A 91 -0.08 7.76 17.15
CA GLU A 91 0.36 8.99 17.82
C GLU A 91 -0.14 10.25 17.11
N VAL A 92 -0.67 10.10 15.90
CA VAL A 92 -1.17 11.21 15.08
C VAL A 92 -2.69 11.09 14.95
N SER A 93 -3.39 12.13 15.38
CA SER A 93 -4.84 12.23 15.23
C SER A 93 -5.27 12.66 13.82
N GLU A 94 -6.54 12.45 13.49
CA GLU A 94 -7.14 12.97 12.24
C GLU A 94 -7.06 14.51 12.17
N ASP A 95 -7.30 15.20 13.29
CA ASP A 95 -7.19 16.67 13.37
C ASP A 95 -5.77 17.16 13.06
N GLU A 96 -4.73 16.43 13.50
CA GLU A 96 -3.34 16.75 13.20
C GLU A 96 -2.99 16.52 11.72
N LEU A 97 -3.53 15.46 11.11
CA LEU A 97 -3.41 15.20 9.67
C LEU A 97 -4.08 16.31 8.83
N ASP A 98 -5.28 16.73 9.22
CA ASP A 98 -6.01 17.80 8.55
C ASP A 98 -5.28 19.14 8.67
N ALA A 99 -4.76 19.45 9.87
CA ALA A 99 -3.95 20.64 10.09
C ALA A 99 -2.68 20.64 9.23
N PHE A 100 -1.98 19.50 9.14
CA PHE A 100 -0.81 19.33 8.29
C PHE A 100 -1.13 19.54 6.80
N ASN A 101 -2.23 18.97 6.31
CA ASN A 101 -2.65 19.13 4.92
C ASN A 101 -3.06 20.57 4.59
N GLU A 102 -3.71 21.27 5.52
CA GLU A 102 -4.08 22.67 5.39
C GLU A 102 -2.83 23.57 5.39
N GLU A 103 -1.85 23.29 6.24
CA GLU A 103 -0.56 24.00 6.23
C GLU A 103 0.17 23.81 4.89
N ASN A 104 0.26 22.57 4.39
CA ASN A 104 0.80 22.28 3.07
C ASN A 104 0.07 23.06 1.96
N ARG A 105 -1.26 23.12 2.02
CA ARG A 105 -2.06 23.87 1.05
C ARG A 105 -1.71 25.35 1.05
N ARG A 106 -1.58 25.97 2.23
CA ARG A 106 -1.20 27.39 2.39
C ARG A 106 0.21 27.69 1.89
N ASN A 107 1.13 26.73 2.06
CA ASN A 107 2.52 26.84 1.60
C ASN A 107 2.71 26.46 0.13
N GLU A 108 1.61 26.30 -0.63
CA GLU A 108 1.61 25.86 -2.04
C GLU A 108 2.21 24.47 -2.28
N GLU A 109 2.37 23.67 -1.23
CA GLU A 109 2.90 22.33 -1.31
C GLU A 109 1.90 21.40 -2.02
N THR A 110 2.44 20.44 -2.76
CA THR A 110 1.65 19.50 -3.57
C THR A 110 1.29 18.22 -2.84
N PHE A 111 1.93 17.97 -1.69
CA PHE A 111 1.79 16.74 -0.92
C PHE A 111 0.54 16.75 -0.03
N ARG A 112 -0.19 15.65 0.01
CA ARG A 112 -1.34 15.42 0.89
C ARG A 112 -1.18 14.07 1.58
N GLN A 113 -1.32 14.03 2.89
CA GLN A 113 -1.36 12.80 3.67
C GLN A 113 -2.82 12.36 3.79
N ASN A 114 -3.19 11.25 3.16
CA ASN A 114 -4.58 10.78 3.12
C ASN A 114 -4.90 9.85 4.29
N TYR A 115 -3.88 9.18 4.82
CA TYR A 115 -3.96 8.31 6.00
C TYR A 115 -2.57 8.13 6.59
N TYR A 116 -2.51 8.01 7.91
CA TYR A 116 -1.29 7.71 8.63
C TYR A 116 -1.60 6.92 9.90
N HIS A 117 -0.77 5.94 10.19
CA HIS A 117 -0.70 5.21 11.44
C HIS A 117 0.77 5.06 11.86
N THR A 118 1.08 5.35 13.12
CA THR A 118 2.45 5.22 13.65
C THR A 118 3.02 3.82 13.41
N SER A 119 4.28 3.74 12.96
CA SER A 119 4.94 2.49 12.57
C SER A 119 6.26 2.34 13.30
N PHE A 120 6.58 1.14 13.79
CA PHE A 120 7.91 0.87 14.40
C PHE A 120 8.96 0.53 13.36
N GLU A 121 8.56 -0.25 12.36
CA GLU A 121 9.40 -0.67 11.24
C GLU A 121 8.74 -0.28 9.92
N GLN A 122 9.54 0.07 8.92
CA GLN A 122 9.07 0.37 7.57
C GLN A 122 9.59 -0.70 6.62
N TYR A 123 8.69 -1.46 6.02
CA TYR A 123 9.04 -2.60 5.16
C TYR A 123 9.20 -2.19 3.72
N ALA A 124 8.27 -1.38 3.21
CA ALA A 124 8.32 -0.95 1.82
C ALA A 124 7.61 0.37 1.58
N ARG A 125 7.90 0.92 0.41
CA ARG A 125 7.22 2.06 -0.19
C ARG A 125 6.91 1.73 -1.64
N LEU A 126 5.64 1.86 -2.03
CA LEU A 126 5.21 1.78 -3.42
C LEU A 126 4.68 3.13 -3.87
N ASP A 127 5.33 3.74 -4.85
CA ASP A 127 4.81 4.91 -5.55
C ASP A 127 4.14 4.50 -6.87
N ILE A 128 2.92 4.99 -7.09
CA ILE A 128 2.18 4.84 -8.33
C ILE A 128 1.98 6.21 -8.94
N SER A 129 2.51 6.42 -10.13
CA SER A 129 2.68 7.74 -10.71
C SER A 129 2.19 7.80 -12.15
N LYS A 130 1.51 8.89 -12.51
CA LYS A 130 1.04 9.17 -13.88
C LYS A 130 2.05 9.96 -14.72
N ASN A 131 3.15 10.44 -14.12
CA ASN A 131 4.09 11.37 -14.78
C ASN A 131 5.54 10.91 -14.77
N GLY A 132 5.81 9.65 -14.43
CA GLY A 132 7.14 9.04 -14.44
C GLY A 132 7.53 8.42 -13.10
N PHE A 133 8.62 7.66 -13.11
CA PHE A 133 9.24 7.12 -11.90
C PHE A 133 9.78 8.25 -11.01
N LEU A 134 9.85 8.03 -9.69
CA LEU A 134 10.59 8.96 -8.81
C LEU A 134 12.08 8.69 -8.92
N ARG A 135 12.43 7.40 -8.93
CA ARG A 135 13.77 6.88 -9.11
C ARG A 135 13.78 6.12 -10.42
N LEU A 136 14.55 6.59 -11.38
CA LEU A 136 14.72 5.89 -12.64
C LEU A 136 15.84 4.86 -12.51
N LEU A 137 15.49 3.59 -12.36
CA LEU A 137 16.49 2.55 -12.08
C LEU A 137 17.52 2.41 -13.21
N THR A 138 17.20 2.71 -14.47
CA THR A 138 18.16 2.63 -15.58
C THR A 138 19.39 3.53 -15.43
N GLU A 139 19.37 4.51 -14.52
CA GLU A 139 20.51 5.40 -14.24
C GLU A 139 21.55 4.78 -13.30
N TYR A 140 21.27 3.61 -12.73
CA TYR A 140 22.14 2.93 -11.76
C TYR A 140 22.89 1.75 -12.38
N GLU A 141 24.11 1.51 -11.90
CA GLU A 141 24.86 0.30 -12.26
C GLU A 141 24.29 -0.93 -11.53
N GLY A 142 24.36 -2.10 -12.17
CA GLY A 142 23.92 -3.36 -11.58
C GLY A 142 22.40 -3.61 -11.61
N VAL A 143 21.67 -2.83 -12.41
CA VAL A 143 20.24 -3.04 -12.65
C VAL A 143 20.05 -4.23 -13.57
N GLU A 144 19.08 -5.08 -13.23
CA GLU A 144 18.69 -6.24 -13.99
C GLU A 144 17.30 -6.03 -14.60
N GLU A 145 17.13 -6.46 -15.85
CA GLU A 145 15.81 -6.57 -16.49
C GLU A 145 15.29 -8.00 -16.27
N LYS A 146 14.11 -8.12 -15.65
CA LYS A 146 13.44 -9.40 -15.37
C LYS A 146 12.03 -9.39 -15.95
N GLU A 147 11.55 -10.56 -16.38
CA GLU A 147 10.14 -10.75 -16.71
C GLU A 147 9.44 -11.40 -15.52
N ILE A 148 8.50 -10.70 -14.89
CA ILE A 148 7.73 -11.16 -13.73
C ILE A 148 6.25 -10.95 -14.01
N ALA A 149 5.43 -11.98 -13.83
CA ALA A 149 4.01 -11.97 -14.19
C ALA A 149 3.73 -11.45 -15.62
N GLY A 150 4.60 -11.77 -16.59
CA GLY A 150 4.49 -11.34 -17.98
C GLY A 150 4.76 -9.85 -18.21
N ARG A 151 5.43 -9.17 -17.26
CA ARG A 151 5.80 -7.75 -17.32
C ARG A 151 7.30 -7.60 -17.22
N GLU A 152 7.84 -6.67 -18.00
CA GLU A 152 9.23 -6.25 -17.88
C GLU A 152 9.38 -5.36 -16.63
N VAL A 153 10.30 -5.75 -15.76
CA VAL A 153 10.60 -5.10 -14.49
C VAL A 153 12.09 -4.84 -14.41
N LEU A 154 12.45 -3.61 -14.07
CA LEU A 154 13.81 -3.28 -13.68
C LEU A 154 13.97 -3.56 -12.20
N VAL A 155 15.00 -4.30 -11.82
CA VAL A 155 15.30 -4.66 -10.44
C VAL A 155 16.70 -4.20 -10.09
N LEU A 156 16.84 -3.58 -8.93
CA LEU A 156 18.14 -3.23 -8.36
C LEU A 156 18.19 -3.74 -6.92
N ARG A 157 19.22 -4.54 -6.63
CA ARG A 157 19.59 -4.91 -5.27
C ARG A 157 20.79 -4.07 -4.84
N SER A 158 20.66 -3.32 -3.76
CA SER A 158 21.75 -2.54 -3.19
C SER A 158 21.86 -2.85 -1.70
N GLU A 159 22.97 -3.48 -1.30
CA GLU A 159 23.18 -4.00 0.06
C GLU A 159 22.01 -4.91 0.49
N ASN A 160 21.17 -4.43 1.41
CA ASN A 160 19.99 -5.12 1.92
C ASN A 160 18.67 -4.43 1.52
N GLN A 161 18.69 -3.59 0.50
CA GLN A 161 17.50 -2.97 -0.06
C GLN A 161 17.24 -3.47 -1.47
N TRP A 162 15.96 -3.52 -1.81
CA TRP A 162 15.49 -3.86 -3.14
C TRP A 162 14.71 -2.70 -3.72
N ALA A 163 14.94 -2.42 -4.99
CA ALA A 163 14.12 -1.48 -5.73
C ALA A 163 13.62 -2.13 -7.02
N ALA A 164 12.39 -1.79 -7.41
CA ALA A 164 11.86 -2.18 -8.70
C ALA A 164 11.14 -1.03 -9.40
N ASN A 165 11.25 -0.99 -10.72
CA ASN A 165 10.47 -0.12 -11.58
C ASN A 165 9.74 -0.96 -12.61
N TRP A 166 8.45 -0.73 -12.78
CA TRP A 166 7.70 -1.29 -13.89
C TRP A 166 6.63 -0.32 -14.38
N PHE A 167 6.20 -0.54 -15.62
CA PHE A 167 5.11 0.21 -16.23
C PHE A 167 3.94 -0.73 -16.49
N ALA A 168 2.77 -0.41 -15.94
CA ALA A 168 1.57 -1.19 -16.17
C ALA A 168 0.37 -0.28 -16.48
N GLY A 169 -0.32 -0.61 -17.58
CA GLY A 169 -1.42 0.18 -18.11
C GLY A 169 -0.97 1.56 -18.57
N ARG A 170 -1.02 2.54 -17.65
CA ARG A 170 -0.60 3.94 -17.89
C ARG A 170 0.14 4.56 -16.70
N ASN A 171 0.54 3.73 -15.74
CA ASN A 171 1.19 4.19 -14.52
C ASN A 171 2.60 3.61 -14.41
N TYR A 172 3.46 4.43 -13.81
CA TYR A 172 4.81 4.10 -13.41
C TYR A 172 4.77 3.67 -11.95
N TYR A 173 5.28 2.48 -11.68
CA TYR A 173 5.34 1.91 -10.34
C TYR A 173 6.79 1.86 -9.88
N ASP A 174 7.05 2.44 -8.72
CA ASP A 174 8.38 2.53 -8.12
C ASP A 174 8.29 1.92 -6.72
N LEU A 175 8.83 0.71 -6.58
CA LEU A 175 8.86 -0.03 -5.33
C LEU A 175 10.24 0.10 -4.71
N LEU A 176 10.27 0.39 -3.42
CA LEU A 176 11.44 0.28 -2.57
C LEU A 176 11.11 -0.60 -1.38
N ILE A 177 11.86 -1.67 -1.18
CA ILE A 177 11.80 -2.52 0.01
C ILE A 177 13.03 -2.24 0.85
N TYR A 178 12.79 -1.93 2.12
CA TYR A 178 13.81 -1.61 3.10
C TYR A 178 14.36 -2.88 3.76
N ASN A 179 15.47 -2.75 4.49
CA ASN A 179 16.17 -3.88 5.11
C ASN A 179 15.34 -4.53 6.23
N GLU A 180 14.49 -3.73 6.88
CA GLU A 180 13.56 -4.10 7.93
C GLU A 180 12.57 -5.19 7.47
N ALA A 181 12.24 -5.25 6.18
CA ALA A 181 11.41 -6.33 5.62
C ALA A 181 12.12 -7.70 5.58
N MET A 182 13.42 -7.76 5.86
CA MET A 182 14.24 -8.98 5.90
C MET A 182 14.19 -9.84 4.62
N ILE A 183 14.00 -9.21 3.46
CA ILE A 183 13.97 -9.90 2.16
C ILE A 183 15.39 -10.24 1.70
N ALA A 184 15.83 -11.45 2.02
CA ALA A 184 17.22 -11.87 1.82
C ALA A 184 17.53 -12.45 0.43
N SER A 185 16.51 -12.85 -0.33
CA SER A 185 16.67 -13.62 -1.58
C SER A 185 15.85 -13.05 -2.74
N ASP A 186 16.36 -13.26 -3.96
CA ASP A 186 15.69 -12.93 -5.22
C ASP A 186 14.30 -13.59 -5.32
N GLU A 187 14.18 -14.87 -4.94
CA GLU A 187 12.90 -15.61 -5.00
C GLU A 187 11.84 -14.97 -4.09
N ALA A 188 12.22 -14.55 -2.88
CA ALA A 188 11.30 -13.85 -1.97
C ALA A 188 10.91 -12.48 -2.53
N PHE A 189 11.84 -11.77 -3.16
CA PHE A 189 11.55 -10.48 -3.80
C PHE A 189 10.63 -10.62 -5.01
N GLU A 190 10.85 -11.62 -5.86
CA GLU A 190 10.00 -11.94 -7.00
C GLU A 190 8.58 -12.29 -6.54
N GLY A 191 8.43 -13.06 -5.46
CA GLY A 191 7.11 -13.35 -4.88
C GLY A 191 6.35 -12.08 -4.43
N ILE A 192 7.05 -11.10 -3.84
CA ILE A 192 6.45 -9.81 -3.48
C ILE A 192 6.01 -9.05 -4.74
N LEU A 193 6.86 -9.03 -5.76
CA LEU A 193 6.53 -8.38 -7.03
C LEU A 193 5.30 -9.02 -7.69
N GLU A 194 5.17 -10.35 -7.70
CA GLU A 194 3.99 -11.03 -8.22
C GLU A 194 2.70 -10.62 -7.49
N MET A 195 2.75 -10.41 -6.17
CA MET A 195 1.60 -9.91 -5.40
C MET A 195 1.24 -8.46 -5.76
N LEU A 196 2.26 -7.62 -5.96
CA LEU A 196 2.12 -6.20 -6.28
C LEU A 196 1.77 -5.94 -7.77
N MET A 197 1.90 -6.95 -8.63
CA MET A 197 1.73 -6.86 -10.08
C MET A 197 0.71 -7.87 -10.64
N PRO A 198 -0.55 -7.87 -10.19
CA PRO A 198 -1.54 -8.81 -10.74
C PRO A 198 -1.89 -8.52 -12.20
#